data_AF-A0A6J4E5G3-F1
#
_entry.id   AF-A0A6J4E5G3-F1
#
_cell.length_a   1.000
_cell.length_b   1.000
_cell.length_c   1.000
_cell.angle_alpha   90.00
_cell.angle_beta   90.00
_cell.angle_gamma   90.00
#
_symmetry.space_group_name_H-M   'P 1'
#
loop_
_entity.id
_entity.type
_entity.pdbx_description
1 polymer ?
#
loop_
_entity_poly.entity_id
_entity_poly.type
_entity_poly.pdbx_seq_one_letter_code
_entity_poly.pdbx_strand_id
1 'polypeptide(L)'
;MKRDWELIRALLLEIEALGHGQHFHPQPLAGHGLEMVSHNLHLMCQAGLAECTPHHPWNGDPVMIAKGLTLAGHDLLDLIRDEAAWRAKRQFIEQRMGGVSLETLRSTAIPPAVGDAARQLRLAQNDAQFS
;
A
#
# COMPACT_ATOMS: atom_id res chain seq x y z
N MET A 1 -1.86 -17.90 -3.46
CA MET A 1 -0.49 -17.37 -3.64
C MET A 1 -0.28 -16.25 -2.65
N LYS A 2 0.76 -16.35 -1.80
CA LYS A 2 1.12 -15.34 -0.81
C LYS A 2 2.02 -14.31 -1.49
N ARG A 3 1.65 -13.02 -1.42
CA ARG A 3 2.56 -11.93 -1.78
C ARG A 3 3.57 -11.79 -0.65
N ASP A 4 4.81 -12.18 -0.88
CA ASP A 4 5.90 -11.98 0.08
C ASP A 4 6.36 -10.53 0.01
N TRP A 5 5.76 -9.69 0.85
CA TRP A 5 6.04 -8.26 0.90
C TRP A 5 7.51 -7.95 1.23
N GLU A 6 8.18 -8.81 2.01
CA GLU A 6 9.62 -8.70 2.28
C GLU A 6 10.45 -8.84 1.00
N LEU A 7 10.09 -9.79 0.14
CA LEU A 7 10.77 -9.99 -1.14
C LEU A 7 10.50 -8.83 -2.11
N ILE A 8 9.25 -8.34 -2.16
CA ILE A 8 8.89 -7.18 -2.97
C ILE A 8 9.67 -5.94 -2.52
N ARG A 9 9.77 -5.70 -1.22
CA ARG A 9 10.55 -4.60 -0.64
C ARG A 9 12.02 -4.71 -1.01
N ALA A 10 12.62 -5.90 -0.85
CA ALA A 10 14.00 -6.14 -1.23
C ALA A 10 14.23 -5.87 -2.72
N LEU A 11 13.33 -6.35 -3.59
CA LEU A 11 13.41 -6.11 -5.04
C LEU A 11 13.31 -4.61 -5.39
N LEU A 12 12.36 -3.90 -4.79
CA LEU A 12 12.22 -2.46 -5.01
C LEU A 12 13.49 -1.70 -4.59
N LEU A 13 14.07 -2.04 -3.45
CA LEU A 13 15.32 -1.42 -2.98
C LEU A 13 16.51 -1.72 -3.89
N GLU A 14 16.67 -2.97 -4.33
CA GLU A 14 17.73 -3.36 -5.26
C GLU A 14 17.58 -2.65 -6.62
N ILE A 15 16.36 -2.57 -7.16
CA ILE A 15 16.09 -1.88 -8.42
C ILE A 15 16.29 -0.36 -8.27
N GLU A 16 15.91 0.23 -7.14
CA GLU A 16 16.18 1.67 -6.85
C GLU A 16 17.69 1.95 -6.75
N ALA A 17 18.46 1.03 -6.17
CA ALA A 17 19.90 1.18 -6.02
C ALA A 17 20.66 1.11 -7.35
N LEU A 18 20.06 0.52 -8.39
CA LEU A 18 20.62 0.51 -9.73
C LEU A 18 20.60 1.92 -10.32
N GLY A 19 21.79 2.43 -10.65
CA GLY A 19 21.92 3.74 -11.29
C GLY A 19 21.33 3.76 -12.70
N HIS A 20 21.18 4.97 -13.25
CA HIS A 20 20.70 5.14 -14.63
C HIS A 20 21.51 4.33 -15.64
N GLY A 21 20.83 3.48 -16.41
CA GLY A 21 21.43 2.63 -17.44
C GLY A 21 21.85 1.23 -16.96
N GLN A 22 21.61 0.89 -15.69
CA GLN A 22 21.79 -0.47 -15.19
C GLN A 22 20.45 -1.22 -15.17
N HIS A 23 20.50 -2.52 -15.45
CA HIS A 23 19.33 -3.38 -15.47
C HIS A 23 19.42 -4.44 -14.37
N PHE A 24 18.29 -4.69 -13.70
CA PHE A 24 18.18 -5.75 -12.71
C PHE A 24 17.95 -7.09 -13.43
N HIS A 25 18.93 -7.98 -13.29
CA HIS A 25 18.80 -9.36 -13.70
C HIS A 25 18.24 -10.18 -12.54
N PRO A 26 17.25 -11.07 -12.78
CA PRO A 26 16.71 -11.91 -11.74
C PRO A 26 17.81 -12.82 -11.19
N GLN A 27 18.05 -12.71 -9.88
CA GLN A 27 19.04 -13.47 -9.13
C GLN A 27 18.46 -13.83 -7.75
N PRO A 28 18.96 -14.89 -7.07
CA PRO A 28 18.51 -15.22 -5.73
C PRO A 28 18.67 -14.03 -4.77
N LEU A 29 17.59 -13.65 -4.09
CA LEU A 29 17.52 -12.45 -3.25
C LEU A 29 16.75 -12.73 -1.96
N ALA A 30 17.18 -12.15 -0.84
CA ALA A 30 16.50 -12.26 0.46
C ALA A 30 16.24 -13.71 0.92
N GLY A 31 17.12 -14.65 0.56
CA GLY A 31 16.96 -16.08 0.85
C GLY A 31 15.95 -16.81 -0.03
N HIS A 32 15.36 -16.13 -1.02
CA HIS A 32 14.47 -16.72 -2.01
C HIS A 32 15.25 -17.18 -3.26
N GLY A 33 14.85 -18.32 -3.82
CA GLY A 33 15.41 -18.84 -5.06
C GLY A 33 15.02 -18.00 -6.29
N LEU A 34 15.74 -18.21 -7.39
CA LEU A 34 15.58 -17.50 -8.66
C LEU A 34 14.14 -17.54 -9.19
N GLU A 35 13.48 -18.70 -9.12
CA GLU A 35 12.09 -18.89 -9.57
C GLU A 35 11.12 -17.93 -8.87
N MET A 36 11.24 -17.81 -7.54
CA MET A 36 10.37 -16.96 -6.73
C MET A 36 10.61 -15.48 -7.04
N VAL A 37 11.87 -15.09 -7.22
CA VAL A 37 12.27 -13.74 -7.60
C VAL A 37 11.71 -13.38 -8.97
N SER A 38 11.90 -14.25 -9.97
CA SER A 38 11.41 -14.05 -11.33
C SER A 38 9.88 -13.93 -11.36
N HIS A 39 9.18 -14.79 -10.62
CA HIS A 39 7.73 -14.73 -10.50
C HIS A 39 7.22 -13.42 -9.88
N ASN A 40 7.83 -12.97 -8.76
CA ASN A 40 7.42 -11.71 -8.14
C ASN A 40 7.77 -10.50 -9.01
N LEU A 41 8.91 -10.52 -9.70
CA LEU A 41 9.28 -9.48 -10.66
C LEU A 41 8.27 -9.40 -11.81
N HIS A 42 7.78 -10.55 -12.29
CA HIS A 42 6.71 -10.60 -13.29
C HIS A 42 5.43 -9.94 -12.78
N LEU A 43 5.01 -10.23 -11.54
CA LEU A 43 3.86 -9.59 -10.91
C LEU A 43 4.04 -8.08 -10.72
N MET A 44 5.24 -7.64 -10.35
CA MET A 44 5.56 -6.20 -10.21
C MET A 44 5.48 -5.48 -11.56
N CYS A 45 5.95 -6.12 -12.64
CA CYS A 45 5.81 -5.59 -13.99
C CYS A 45 4.33 -5.50 -14.41
N GLN A 46 3.53 -6.53 -14.16
CA GLN A 46 2.10 -6.54 -14.47
C GLN A 46 1.33 -5.47 -13.69
N ALA A 47 1.74 -5.20 -12.45
CA ALA A 47 1.17 -4.15 -11.62
C ALA A 47 1.66 -2.73 -11.99
N GLY A 48 2.61 -2.60 -12.92
CA GLY A 48 3.19 -1.32 -13.30
C GLY A 48 4.07 -0.70 -12.22
N LEU A 49 4.65 -1.50 -11.32
CA LEU A 49 5.58 -1.04 -10.27
C LEU A 49 7.03 -0.95 -10.77
N ALA A 50 7.38 -1.77 -11.76
CA ALA A 50 8.70 -1.76 -12.38
C ALA A 50 8.55 -1.86 -13.90
N GLU A 51 9.43 -1.17 -14.62
CA GLU A 51 9.52 -1.33 -16.07
C GLU A 51 10.37 -2.55 -16.37
N CYS A 52 9.78 -3.62 -16.92
CA CYS A 52 10.53 -4.80 -17.30
C CYS A 52 10.48 -5.05 -18.81
N THR A 53 11.54 -5.65 -19.32
CA THR A 53 11.58 -6.18 -20.69
C THR A 53 11.78 -7.69 -20.67
N PRO A 54 11.02 -8.44 -21.48
CA PRO A 54 11.24 -9.87 -21.62
C PRO A 54 12.55 -10.09 -22.38
N HIS A 55 13.42 -10.89 -21.79
CA HIS A 55 14.67 -11.31 -22.40
C HIS A 55 14.60 -12.82 -22.64
N HIS A 56 14.84 -13.21 -23.89
CA HIS A 56 14.75 -14.60 -24.35
C HIS A 56 16.18 -15.09 -24.59
N PRO A 57 16.84 -15.70 -23.59
CA PRO A 57 18.14 -16.30 -23.81
C PRO A 57 18.02 -17.47 -24.80
N TRP A 58 19.06 -17.68 -25.60
CA TRP A 58 19.06 -18.70 -26.66
C TRP A 58 18.91 -20.14 -26.13
N ASN A 59 19.16 -20.37 -24.83
CA ASN A 59 19.19 -21.69 -24.20
C ASN A 59 18.44 -21.79 -22.85
N GLY A 60 17.41 -20.98 -22.62
CA GLY A 60 16.68 -21.03 -21.35
C GLY A 60 15.28 -20.44 -21.41
N ASP A 61 14.60 -20.49 -20.26
CA ASP A 61 13.29 -19.89 -20.09
C ASP A 61 13.32 -18.36 -20.24
N PRO A 62 12.24 -17.75 -20.75
CA PRO A 62 12.13 -16.31 -20.84
C PRO A 62 12.22 -15.68 -19.45
N VAL A 63 13.19 -14.78 -19.27
CA VAL A 63 13.40 -14.05 -18.01
C VAL A 63 12.96 -12.60 -18.17
N MET A 64 12.33 -12.05 -17.14
CA MET A 64 12.03 -10.63 -17.08
C MET A 64 13.24 -9.88 -16.51
N ILE A 65 13.67 -8.83 -17.20
CA ILE A 65 14.74 -7.94 -16.74
C ILE A 65 14.11 -6.60 -16.40
N ALA A 66 14.32 -6.12 -15.16
CA ALA A 66 13.84 -4.80 -14.74
C ALA A 66 14.82 -3.73 -15.21
N LYS A 67 14.32 -2.67 -15.86
CA LYS A 67 15.09 -1.51 -16.29
C LYS A 67 15.16 -0.42 -15.22
N GLY A 68 14.13 -0.37 -14.38
CA GLY A 68 13.98 0.64 -13.34
C GLY A 68 12.61 0.58 -12.70
N LEU A 69 12.43 1.35 -11.63
CA LEU A 69 11.13 1.53 -11.01
C LEU A 69 10.30 2.55 -11.77
N THR A 70 8.98 2.35 -11.77
CA THR A 70 8.03 3.39 -12.18
C THR A 70 7.79 4.35 -11.02
N LEU A 71 7.11 5.47 -11.28
CA LEU A 71 6.67 6.38 -10.22
C LEU A 71 5.82 5.65 -9.17
N ALA A 72 4.91 4.76 -9.59
CA ALA A 72 4.11 3.95 -8.67
C ALA A 72 4.96 2.97 -7.85
N GLY A 73 6.05 2.46 -8.42
CA GLY A 73 7.04 1.66 -7.70
C GLY A 73 7.74 2.46 -6.60
N HIS A 74 8.14 3.70 -6.90
CA HIS A 74 8.73 4.61 -5.90
C HIS A 74 7.73 5.01 -4.81
N ASP A 75 6.48 5.35 -5.15
CA ASP A 75 5.44 5.67 -4.17
C ASP A 75 5.18 4.48 -3.23
N LEU A 76 5.12 3.26 -3.78
CA LEU A 76 4.97 2.05 -2.98
C LEU A 76 6.21 1.81 -2.12
N LEU A 77 7.41 1.99 -2.68
CA LEU A 77 8.65 1.84 -1.95
C LEU A 77 8.70 2.82 -0.77
N ASP A 78 8.40 4.10 -0.96
CA ASP A 78 8.36 5.08 0.13
C ASP A 78 7.33 4.72 1.20
N LEU A 79 6.17 4.17 0.81
CA LEU A 79 5.15 3.70 1.74
C LEU A 79 5.64 2.52 2.61
N ILE A 80 6.36 1.55 2.03
CA ILE A 80 6.85 0.35 2.73
C ILE A 80 8.25 0.51 3.32
N ARG A 81 9.01 1.52 2.87
CA ARG A 81 10.32 1.91 3.41
C ARG A 81 10.14 2.42 4.83
N ASP A 82 9.02 3.10 5.07
CA ASP A 82 8.66 3.66 6.35
C ASP A 82 7.83 2.71 7.23
N GLU A 83 8.28 1.45 7.36
CA GLU A 83 7.73 0.53 8.36
C GLU A 83 7.92 1.10 9.78
N ALA A 84 8.93 1.96 9.98
CA ALA A 84 9.17 2.73 11.20
C ALA A 84 8.10 3.80 11.42
N ALA A 85 7.68 4.59 10.42
CA ALA A 85 6.54 5.49 10.58
C ALA A 85 5.21 4.75 10.60
N TRP A 86 5.08 3.57 9.97
CA TRP A 86 3.89 2.74 10.13
C TRP A 86 3.76 2.22 11.57
N ARG A 87 4.84 1.69 12.13
CA ARG A 87 4.92 1.30 13.55
C ARG A 87 4.76 2.50 14.46
N ALA A 88 5.38 3.64 14.18
CA ALA A 88 5.24 4.85 14.99
C ALA A 88 3.83 5.46 14.89
N LYS A 89 3.16 5.43 13.73
CA LYS A 89 1.75 5.83 13.59
C LYS A 89 0.84 4.86 14.33
N ARG A 90 1.07 3.55 14.23
CA ARG A 90 0.35 2.55 15.04
C ARG A 90 0.56 2.77 16.52
N GLN A 91 1.79 3.02 16.96
CA GLN A 91 2.13 3.28 18.35
C GLN A 91 1.55 4.61 18.83
N PHE A 92 1.55 5.65 17.99
CA PHE A 92 0.89 6.92 18.26
C PHE A 92 -0.62 6.74 18.37
N ILE A 93 -1.23 5.97 17.47
CA ILE A 93 -2.66 5.64 17.52
C ILE A 93 -2.98 4.78 18.75
N GLU A 94 -2.18 3.78 19.09
CA GLU A 94 -2.35 2.94 20.28
C GLU A 94 -2.14 3.75 21.57
N GLN A 95 -1.21 4.71 21.60
CA GLN A 95 -1.01 5.62 22.74
C GLN A 95 -2.12 6.67 22.85
N ARG A 96 -2.64 7.18 21.73
CA ARG A 96 -3.68 8.22 21.69
C ARG A 96 -5.09 7.63 21.82
N MET A 97 -5.31 6.40 21.34
CA MET A 97 -6.56 5.64 21.42
C MET A 97 -6.56 4.57 22.52
N GLY A 98 -5.46 4.42 23.27
CA GLY A 98 -5.40 3.63 24.51
C GLY A 98 -6.32 4.12 25.65
N GLY A 99 -7.11 5.17 25.39
CA GLY A 99 -8.21 5.62 26.24
C GLY A 99 -9.58 5.70 25.56
N VAL A 100 -9.70 5.26 24.29
CA VAL A 100 -10.98 5.24 23.56
C VAL A 100 -11.24 3.81 23.14
N SER A 101 -11.78 3.04 24.07
CA SER A 101 -12.25 1.68 23.87
C SER A 101 -13.14 1.60 22.61
N LEU A 102 -13.05 0.48 21.89
CA LEU A 102 -13.88 0.17 20.70
C LEU A 102 -15.39 0.39 20.90
N GLU A 103 -15.87 0.50 22.14
CA GLU A 103 -17.24 0.89 22.48
C GLU A 103 -17.57 2.34 22.10
N THR A 104 -16.64 3.28 22.26
CA THR A 104 -16.85 4.70 21.91
C THR A 104 -16.82 4.93 20.41
N LEU A 105 -16.00 4.16 19.67
CA LEU A 105 -16.05 4.17 18.20
C LEU A 105 -17.37 3.57 17.69
N ARG A 106 -17.93 2.57 18.38
CA ARG A 106 -19.25 2.02 18.03
C ARG A 106 -20.39 2.99 18.31
N SER A 107 -20.33 3.80 19.37
CA SER A 107 -21.36 4.82 19.64
C SER A 107 -21.27 6.03 18.69
N THR A 108 -20.12 6.26 18.06
CA THR A 108 -19.92 7.39 17.13
C THR A 108 -20.02 6.97 15.65
N ALA A 109 -20.05 5.66 15.36
CA ALA A 109 -20.26 5.11 14.02
C ALA A 109 -21.74 5.03 13.60
N ILE A 110 -22.64 5.69 14.34
CA ILE A 110 -23.93 6.11 13.80
C ILE A 110 -23.72 7.55 13.31
N PRO A 111 -23.55 7.80 12.01
CA PRO A 111 -23.79 9.15 11.52
C PRO A 111 -25.21 9.52 11.96
N PRO A 112 -25.46 10.66 12.63
CA PRO A 112 -26.83 11.14 12.71
C PRO A 112 -27.30 11.22 11.27
N ALA A 113 -28.30 10.42 10.92
CA ALA A 113 -28.94 10.52 9.63
C ALA A 113 -29.24 12.00 9.44
N VAL A 114 -28.64 12.59 8.41
CA VAL A 114 -28.71 14.03 8.08
C VAL A 114 -30.16 14.45 7.69
N GLY A 115 -31.16 13.62 8.01
CA GLY A 115 -32.58 13.85 7.77
C GLY A 115 -33.40 14.36 8.97
N ASP A 116 -32.99 14.13 10.23
CA ASP A 116 -33.88 14.43 11.38
C ASP A 116 -33.56 15.73 12.14
N ALA A 117 -32.30 16.16 12.19
CA ALA A 117 -31.94 17.42 12.86
C ALA A 117 -32.58 18.64 12.18
N ALA A 118 -32.69 18.64 10.85
CA ALA A 118 -33.36 19.69 10.09
C ALA A 118 -34.90 19.63 10.20
N ARG A 119 -35.48 18.47 10.56
CA ARG A 119 -36.92 18.32 10.75
C ARG A 119 -37.36 18.78 12.13
N GLN A 120 -36.56 18.50 13.17
CA GLN A 120 -36.84 18.97 14.53
C GLN A 120 -36.69 20.49 14.70
N LEU A 121 -35.73 21.12 14.01
CA LEU A 121 -35.58 22.57 14.00
C LEU A 121 -36.76 23.29 13.29
N ARG A 122 -37.35 22.69 12.25
CA ARG A 122 -38.52 23.27 11.57
C ARG A 122 -39.82 23.11 12.35
N LEU A 123 -39.98 22.02 13.11
CA LEU A 123 -41.17 21.81 13.94
C LEU A 123 -41.17 22.77 15.15
N ALA A 124 -40.02 22.96 15.80
CA ALA A 124 -39.90 23.90 16.92
C ALA A 124 -40.10 25.38 16.52
N GLN A 125 -39.76 25.75 15.27
CA GLN A 125 -39.98 27.11 14.77
C GLN A 125 -41.44 27.38 14.38
N ASN A 126 -42.20 26.36 13.95
CA ASN A 126 -43.62 26.52 13.61
C ASN A 126 -44.53 26.61 14.85
N ASP A 127 -44.20 25.91 15.94
CA ASP A 127 -45.00 25.97 17.18
C ASP A 127 -44.85 27.31 17.93
N ALA A 128 -43.76 28.05 17.68
CA ALA A 128 -43.55 29.39 18.24
C ALA A 128 -44.29 30.52 17.49
N GLN A 129 -44.89 30.24 16.32
CA GLN A 129 -45.63 31.23 15.53
C GLN A 129 -47.17 31.14 15.70
N PHE A 130 -47.68 30.17 16.46
CA PHE A 130 -49.12 29.97 16.68
C PHE A 130 -49.53 29.93 18.17
N SER A 131 -48.86 30.71 19.03
CA SER A 131 -49.38 31.10 20.36
C SER A 131 -49.50 32.60 20.49
#